data_AF-A0A6C2CPQ7-F1
#
_entry.id   AF-A0A6C2CPQ7-F1
#
_cell.length_a   1.000
_cell.length_b   1.000
_cell.length_c   1.000
_cell.angle_alpha   90.00
_cell.angle_beta   90.00
_cell.angle_gamma   90.00
#
_symmetry.space_group_name_H-M   'P 1'
#
loop_
_entity.id
_entity.type
_entity.pdbx_description
1 polymer ?
#
loop_
_entity_poly.entity_id
_entity_poly.type
_entity_poly.pdbx_seq_one_letter_code
_entity_poly.pdbx_strand_id
1 'polypeptide(L)' 'MMARRRGLEGTVRLDVRVSAEGIPIAVKLKESAGHDSLDEAAVTAVWHWRFVPARRGGEAVEASVVVPVRFRLSADDAG' A
#
# COMPACT_ATOMS: atom_id res chain seq x y z
N MET A 1 -14.95 -29.06 13.63
CA MET A 1 -14.50 -27.99 14.54
C MET A 1 -14.23 -26.75 13.69
N MET A 2 -15.00 -25.68 13.89
CA MET A 2 -14.97 -24.47 13.05
C MET A 2 -13.66 -23.71 13.28
N ALA A 3 -12.77 -23.73 12.27
CA ALA A 3 -11.54 -22.97 12.27
C ALA A 3 -11.89 -21.48 12.23
N ARG A 4 -11.78 -20.80 13.38
CA ARG A 4 -11.73 -19.34 13.45
C ARG A 4 -10.42 -18.89 12.80
N ARG A 5 -10.38 -18.88 11.46
CA ARG A 5 -9.37 -18.15 10.70
C ARG A 5 -9.57 -16.69 11.10
N ARG A 6 -8.70 -16.20 11.99
CA ARG A 6 -8.73 -14.80 12.41
C ARG A 6 -8.52 -13.99 11.14
N GLY A 7 -9.58 -13.29 10.73
CA GLY A 7 -9.69 -12.59 9.46
C GLY A 7 -8.66 -11.50 9.34
N LEU A 8 -7.57 -11.79 8.63
CA LEU A 8 -6.65 -10.78 8.11
C LEU A 8 -7.29 -10.15 6.86
N GLU A 9 -8.44 -9.52 7.07
CA GLU A 9 -9.12 -8.67 6.10
C GLU A 9 -9.01 -7.25 6.62
N GLY A 10 -8.50 -6.35 5.77
CA GLY A 10 -8.19 -5.01 6.21
C GLY A 10 -7.70 -4.14 5.07
N THR A 11 -7.90 -2.83 5.23
CA THR A 11 -7.38 -1.84 4.29
C THR A 11 -6.34 -1.00 4.99
N VAL A 12 -5.10 -1.09 4.52
CA VAL A 12 -4.02 -0.20 4.95
C VAL A 12 -4.01 0.99 4.01
N ARG A 13 -3.98 2.21 4.55
CA ARG A 13 -3.79 3.41 3.74
C ARG A 13 -2.38 3.92 3.94
N LEU A 14 -1.65 4.03 2.84
CA LEU A 14 -0.29 4.54 2.84
C LEU A 14 -0.25 5.89 2.14
N ASP A 15 0.41 6.86 2.76
CA ASP A 15 0.75 8.13 2.15
C ASP A 15 2.14 7.98 1.50
N VAL A 16 2.16 8.03 0.18
CA VAL A 16 3.35 7.75 -0.63
C VAL A 16 3.78 9.03 -1.31
N ARG A 17 5.00 9.46 -1.02
CA ARG A 17 5.64 10.57 -1.71
C ARG A 17 6.36 10.02 -2.92
N VAL A 18 5.97 10.51 -4.10
CA VAL A 18 6.49 10.09 -5.39
C VAL A 18 7.28 11.25 -5.98
N SER A 19 8.50 10.97 -6.44
CA SER A 19 9.35 11.95 -7.13
C SER A 19 8.79 12.30 -8.52
N ALA A 20 9.35 13.34 -9.15
CA ALA A 20 9.06 13.68 -10.55
C ALA A 20 9.36 12.52 -11.53
N GLU A 21 10.14 11.53 -11.13
CA GLU A 21 10.49 10.35 -11.94
C GLU A 21 9.50 9.18 -11.77
N GLY A 22 8.51 9.31 -10.87
CA GLY A 22 7.56 8.23 -10.56
C GLY A 22 8.09 7.22 -9.56
N ILE A 23 9.19 7.54 -8.87
CA ILE A 23 9.83 6.67 -7.88
C ILE A 23 9.29 7.04 -6.49
N PRO A 24 8.80 6.07 -5.69
CA PRO A 24 8.46 6.33 -4.31
C PRO A 24 9.74 6.70 -3.53
N ILE A 25 9.74 7.85 -2.88
CA ILE A 25 10.88 8.37 -2.09
C ILE A 25 10.57 8.41 -0.59
N ALA A 26 9.29 8.33 -0.22
CA ALA A 26 8.88 8.16 1.17
C ALA A 26 7.53 7.44 1.22
N VAL A 27 7.36 6.58 2.23
CA VAL A 27 6.10 5.89 2.50
C VAL A 27 5.78 6.08 3.97
N LYS A 28 4.57 6.55 4.29
CA LYS A 28 4.08 6.74 5.65
C LYS A 28 2.77 5.99 5.85
N LEU A 29 2.63 5.34 6.99
CA LEU A 29 1.36 4.73 7.39
C LEU A 29 0.36 5.82 7.77
N LYS A 30 -0.75 5.88 7.03
CA LYS A 30 -1.85 6.83 7.29
C LYS A 30 -2.97 6.17 8.10
N GLU A 31 -3.28 4.92 7.79
CA GLU A 31 -4.32 4.14 8.46
C GLU A 31 -3.87 2.67 8.50
N SER A 32 -3.76 2.11 9.70
CA SER A 32 -3.42 0.70 9.94
C SER A 32 -4.62 -0.19 9.71
N ALA A 33 -4.39 -1.40 9.19
CA ALA A 33 -5.41 -2.45 9.13
C ALA A 33 -5.64 -3.16 10.49
N GLY A 34 -4.97 -2.72 11.56
CA GLY A 34 -5.03 -3.33 12.90
C GLY A 34 -4.10 -4.53 13.07
N HIS A 35 -3.17 -4.75 12.14
CA HIS A 35 -2.16 -5.82 12.20
C HIS A 35 -0.83 -5.30 11.65
N ASP A 36 0.20 -5.26 12.49
CA ASP A 36 1.53 -4.76 12.10
C ASP A 36 2.12 -5.51 10.89
N SER A 37 1.87 -6.82 10.79
CA SER A 37 2.33 -7.63 9.65
C SER A 37 1.69 -7.21 8.31
N LEU A 38 0.42 -6.78 8.32
CA LEU A 38 -0.24 -6.26 7.11
C LEU A 38 0.27 -4.87 6.75
N ASP A 39 0.53 -4.05 7.76
CA ASP A 39 1.07 -2.70 7.56
C ASP A 39 2.49 -2.77 6.95
N GLU A 40 3.37 -3.61 7.49
CA GLU A 40 4.73 -3.81 6.96
C GLU A 40 4.72 -4.41 5.55
N ALA A 41 3.86 -5.41 5.30
CA ALA A 41 3.70 -5.99 3.97
C ALA A 41 3.19 -4.94 2.96
N ALA A 42 2.26 -4.08 3.36
CA ALA A 42 1.76 -3.00 2.52
C ALA A 42 2.86 -2.00 2.17
N VAL A 43 3.64 -1.57 3.16
CA VAL A 43 4.75 -0.63 2.97
C VAL A 43 5.77 -1.22 2.00
N THR A 44 6.18 -2.47 2.24
CA THR A 44 7.15 -3.18 1.39
C THR A 44 6.66 -3.33 -0.05
N ALA A 45 5.39 -3.70 -0.25
CA ALA A 45 4.81 -3.83 -1.58
C ALA A 45 4.81 -2.50 -2.35
N VAL A 46 4.47 -1.40 -1.68
CA VAL A 46 4.43 -0.06 -2.27
C VAL A 46 5.82 0.40 -2.75
N TRP A 47 6.89 0.05 -2.04
CA TRP A 47 8.26 0.38 -2.47
C TRP A 47 8.63 -0.25 -3.81
N HIS A 48 8.02 -1.38 -4.17
CA HIS A 48 8.28 -2.09 -5.41
C HIS A 48 7.37 -1.61 -6.56
N TRP A 49 6.41 -0.72 -6.28
CA TRP A 49 5.51 -0.20 -7.29
C TRP A 49 6.11 1.01 -8.00
N ARG A 50 5.76 1.14 -9.28
CA ARG A 50 6.13 2.28 -10.11
C ARG A 50 4.93 3.20 -10.25
N PHE A 51 5.06 4.42 -9.75
CA PHE A 51 3.98 5.39 -9.73
C PHE A 51 4.04 6.29 -10.96
N VAL A 52 2.89 6.84 -11.34
CA VAL A 52 2.83 7.91 -12.34
C VAL A 52 3.03 9.24 -11.60
N PRO A 53 4.08 10.01 -11.90
CA PRO A 53 4.34 11.29 -11.24
C PRO A 53 3.22 12.28 -11.57
N ALA A 54 2.92 13.18 -10.63
CA ALA A 54 2.02 14.28 -10.90
C ALA A 54 2.64 15.21 -11.94
N ARG A 55 1.83 15.76 -12.84
CA ARG A 55 2.28 16.76 -13.83
C ARG A 55 1.61 18.09 -13.55
N ARG A 56 2.40 19.14 -13.42
CA ARG A 56 1.91 20.52 -13.29
C ARG A 56 2.42 21.33 -14.47
N GLY A 57 1.48 21.76 -15.33
CA GLY A 57 1.85 22.55 -16.52
C GLY A 57 2.73 21.80 -17.53
N GLY A 58 2.68 20.46 -17.56
CA GLY A 58 3.51 19.63 -18.44
C GLY A 58 4.81 19.12 -17.80
N GLU A 59 5.23 19.71 -16.68
CA GLU A 59 6.41 19.28 -15.94
C GLU A 59 6.05 18.26 -14.85
N ALA A 60 6.85 17.20 -14.72
CA ALA A 60 6.65 16.23 -13.66
C ALA A 60 7.13 16.82 -12.32
N VAL A 61 6.27 16.76 -11.31
CA VAL A 61 6.53 17.33 -9.99
C VAL A 61 6.39 16.26 -8.94
N GLU A 62 7.15 16.42 -7.85
CA GLU A 62 6.99 15.61 -6.66
C GLU A 62 5.58 15.81 -6.07
N ALA A 63 4.91 14.71 -5.74
CA ALA A 63 3.58 14.74 -5.15
C ALA A 63 3.38 13.61 -4.14
N SER A 64 2.48 13.83 -3.19
CA SER A 64 2.06 12.81 -2.23
C SER A 64 0.70 12.24 -2.64
N VAL A 65 0.58 10.92 -2.67
CA VAL A 65 -0.64 10.19 -3.05
C VAL A 65 -1.01 9.19 -1.98
N VAL A 66 -2.33 9.00 -1.76
CA VAL A 66 -2.82 8.01 -0.80
C VAL A 66 -3.14 6.72 -1.54
N VAL A 67 -2.46 5.64 -1.15
CA VAL A 67 -2.59 4.32 -1.76
C VAL A 67 -3.32 3.38 -0.78
N PRO A 68 -4.56 2.94 -1.10
CA PRO A 68 -5.26 1.94 -0.30
C PRO A 68 -4.83 0.53 -0.70
N VAL A 69 -4.12 -0.16 0.19
CA VAL A 69 -3.77 -1.58 0.04
C VAL A 69 -4.83 -2.42 0.75
N ARG A 70 -5.60 -3.20 -0.02
CA ARG A 70 -6.66 -4.06 0.50
C ARG A 70 -6.17 -5.49 0.59
N PHE A 71 -6.06 -6.01 1.81
CA PHE A 71 -5.81 -7.43 2.04
C PHE A 71 -7.13 -8.18 2.06
N ARG A 72 -7.23 -9.21 1.23
CA ARG A 72 -8.35 -10.15 1.22
C ARG A 72 -7.81 -11.54 1.50
N LEU A 73 -8.57 -12.31 2.27
CA LEU A 73 -8.34 -13.73 2.42
C LEU A 73 -8.72 -14.43 1.11
N SER A 74 -7.77 -14.60 0.19
CA SER A 74 -7.96 -15.60 -0.87
C SER A 74 -7.91 -16.97 -0.20
N ALA A 75 -8.99 -17.74 -0.32
CA ALA A 75 -9.08 -19.10 0.23
C ALA A 75 -8.23 -20.13 -0.54
N ASP A 76 -7.22 -19.70 -1.30
CA ASP A 76 -6.45 -20.52 -2.24
C ASP A 76 -4.99 -20.63 -1.79
N ASP A 77 -4.79 -21.11 -0.56
CA ASP A 77 -3.50 -21.66 -0.11
C ASP A 77 -3.78 -22.89 0.76
N ALA A 78 -4.63 -23.76 0.20
CA ALA A 78 -4.91 -25.10 0.68
C ALA A 78 -4.76 -26.05 -0.51
N GLY A 79 -3.52 -26.22 -0.96
CA GLY A 79 -3.10 -27.26 -1.89
C GLY A 79 -2.13 -28.20 -1.20
#